data_AF-A0A1H5PBJ9-F1
#
_entry.id   AF-A0A1H5PBJ9-F1
#
_cell.length_a   1.000
_cell.length_b   1.000
_cell.length_c   1.000
_cell.angle_alpha   90.00
_cell.angle_beta   90.00
_cell.angle_gamma   90.00
#
_symmetry.space_group_name_H-M   'P 1'
#
loop_
_entity.id
_entity.type
_entity.pdbx_description
1 polymer ?
#
loop_
_entity_poly.entity_id
_entity_poly.type
_entity_poly.pdbx_seq_one_letter_code
_entity_poly.pdbx_strand_id
1 'polypeptide(L)'
;MLKCNDYRRIESGMMDPITAAPVIASIANALAPDSDSNTELRTSLLKKVLGPPADAYGLHLGQKVEMWSQSRQTKKVLELAAQKVDSTKAGRVPPRVAAAILESSQYTDDEFVAEYLSGVLASARTPEGLDDRGVSWTALVNRLSSDSLKIHYIIYSIMRREMRGVEIEVMADWCRKHIVVRYIDLLPILDLGEPQEAMRRCLDALYSLQREGLIEALTHGSASHLTGHPYGQYVLPDLGDMIIMSTTIQGVQLFLQGHGYGDVWANGIADPERGFEVAGTIEQGLSEVPGMWLESLPMK
;
A
#
# COMPACT_ATOMS: atom_id res chain seq x y z
N MET A 1 44.13 35.92 -29.11
CA MET A 1 44.30 34.87 -28.08
C MET A 1 43.02 34.05 -28.06
N LEU A 2 43.14 32.72 -28.07
CA LEU A 2 42.11 31.67 -28.13
C LEU A 2 41.46 31.40 -29.50
N LYS A 3 41.75 30.18 -29.98
CA LYS A 3 41.30 29.51 -31.22
C LYS A 3 39.90 28.94 -31.01
N CYS A 4 39.04 29.11 -32.02
CA CYS A 4 37.74 28.44 -32.11
C CYS A 4 37.98 27.00 -32.57
N ASN A 5 37.51 26.05 -31.76
CA ASN A 5 37.81 24.62 -31.91
C ASN A 5 36.75 23.91 -32.77
N ASP A 6 37.22 22.84 -33.41
CA ASP A 6 36.61 22.04 -34.46
C ASP A 6 35.19 21.49 -34.21
N TYR A 7 34.40 21.59 -35.28
CA TYR A 7 33.27 20.74 -35.58
C TYR A 7 33.75 19.29 -35.81
N ARG A 8 33.26 18.33 -35.02
CA ARG A 8 33.22 16.91 -35.41
C ARG A 8 31.83 16.30 -35.14
N ARG A 9 31.16 16.06 -36.26
CA ARG A 9 30.29 14.93 -36.61
C ARG A 9 30.37 13.76 -35.62
N ILE A 10 29.25 13.41 -34.98
CA ILE A 10 28.97 12.05 -34.52
C ILE A 10 27.58 11.68 -35.02
N GLU A 11 27.48 10.43 -35.43
CA GLU A 11 26.53 9.86 -36.35
C GLU A 11 25.14 9.69 -35.75
N SER A 12 24.17 9.73 -36.67
CA SER A 12 22.84 9.18 -36.55
C SER A 12 22.91 7.71 -36.13
N GLY A 13 22.72 7.45 -34.83
CA GLY A 13 22.36 6.14 -34.30
C GLY A 13 20.87 6.09 -34.05
N MET A 14 20.13 5.42 -34.92
CA MET A 14 18.86 4.79 -34.57
C MET A 14 19.02 4.06 -33.23
N MET A 15 18.22 4.42 -32.23
CA MET A 15 17.97 3.57 -31.07
C MET A 15 16.64 2.87 -31.30
N ASP A 16 16.73 1.55 -31.48
CA ASP A 16 15.61 0.62 -31.64
C ASP A 16 14.70 0.63 -30.39
N PRO A 17 13.37 0.50 -30.56
CA PRO A 17 12.42 0.41 -29.45
C PRO A 17 12.35 -1.03 -28.94
N ILE A 18 13.32 -1.47 -28.14
CA ILE A 18 13.26 -2.78 -27.48
C ILE A 18 13.86 -2.68 -26.08
N THR A 19 13.03 -2.57 -25.04
CA THR A 19 13.41 -3.02 -23.67
C THR A 19 12.25 -3.14 -22.66
N ALA A 20 10.98 -3.08 -23.06
CA ALA A 20 9.87 -3.49 -22.18
C ALA A 20 9.34 -4.92 -22.50
N ALA A 21 9.59 -5.41 -23.71
CA ALA A 21 9.08 -6.70 -24.19
C ALA A 21 9.71 -7.96 -23.55
N PRO A 22 11.04 -8.06 -23.26
CA PRO A 22 11.62 -9.33 -22.82
C PRO A 22 11.28 -9.69 -21.37
N VAL A 23 11.06 -8.69 -20.50
CA VAL A 23 10.67 -8.93 -19.10
C VAL A 23 9.23 -9.44 -19.02
N ILE A 24 8.32 -8.79 -19.74
CA ILE A 24 6.91 -9.21 -19.84
C ILE A 24 6.78 -10.55 -20.58
N ALA A 25 7.58 -10.80 -21.62
CA ALA A 25 7.61 -12.08 -22.34
C ALA A 25 8.19 -13.22 -21.49
N SER A 26 9.17 -12.96 -20.61
CA SER A 26 9.69 -13.97 -19.67
C SER A 26 8.67 -14.36 -18.61
N ILE A 27 7.80 -13.44 -18.21
CA ILE A 27 6.70 -13.66 -17.26
C ILE A 27 5.53 -14.37 -17.97
N ALA A 28 5.17 -13.95 -19.20
CA ALA A 28 4.11 -14.56 -20.00
C ALA A 28 4.44 -16.00 -20.45
N ASN A 29 5.70 -16.29 -20.79
CA ASN A 29 6.13 -17.65 -21.11
C ASN A 29 6.21 -18.57 -19.86
N ALA A 30 6.40 -18.01 -18.66
CA ALA A 30 6.41 -18.76 -17.41
C ALA A 30 5.02 -19.17 -16.90
N LEU A 31 3.96 -18.63 -17.51
CA LEU A 31 2.56 -18.97 -17.24
C LEU A 31 2.05 -20.14 -18.12
N ALA A 32 2.88 -20.65 -19.04
CA ALA A 32 2.56 -21.85 -19.79
C ALA A 32 2.66 -23.08 -18.86
N PRO A 33 1.64 -23.96 -18.82
CA PRO A 33 1.64 -25.12 -17.96
C PRO A 33 2.51 -26.20 -18.60
N ASP A 34 3.83 -26.15 -18.39
CA ASP A 34 4.70 -27.33 -18.23
C ASP A 34 6.20 -27.00 -18.16
N SER A 35 6.92 -27.82 -17.37
CA SER A 35 8.37 -28.08 -17.34
C SER A 35 9.30 -27.29 -16.39
N ASP A 36 10.37 -27.97 -15.99
CA ASP A 36 11.41 -27.71 -14.98
C ASP A 36 12.04 -26.30 -14.90
N SER A 37 11.77 -25.43 -15.87
CA SER A 37 12.17 -24.01 -15.88
C SER A 37 11.63 -23.21 -14.68
N ASN A 38 10.55 -23.68 -14.08
CA ASN A 38 9.86 -23.02 -12.99
C ASN A 38 10.68 -23.00 -11.69
N THR A 39 11.53 -24.00 -11.44
CA THR A 39 12.31 -24.13 -10.19
C THR A 39 13.50 -23.17 -10.16
N GLU A 40 14.21 -23.00 -11.29
CA GLU A 40 15.31 -22.03 -11.41
C GLU A 40 14.80 -20.59 -11.31
N LEU A 41 13.66 -20.29 -11.95
CA LEU A 41 13.01 -18.98 -11.86
C LEU A 41 12.59 -18.64 -10.44
N ARG A 42 11.98 -19.58 -9.71
CA ARG A 42 11.56 -19.43 -8.31
C ARG A 42 12.76 -19.19 -7.38
N THR A 43 13.84 -19.92 -7.61
CA THR A 43 15.10 -19.73 -6.87
C THR A 43 15.71 -18.36 -7.18
N SER A 44 15.61 -17.88 -8.43
CA SER A 44 16.11 -16.56 -8.82
C SER A 44 15.31 -15.40 -8.19
N LEU A 45 13.98 -15.53 -8.08
CA LEU A 45 13.12 -14.52 -7.45
C LEU A 45 13.39 -14.45 -5.94
N LEU A 46 13.45 -15.60 -5.28
CA LEU A 46 13.81 -15.67 -3.86
C LEU A 46 15.22 -15.13 -3.61
N LYS A 47 16.20 -15.45 -4.47
CA LYS A 47 17.55 -14.86 -4.38
C LYS A 47 17.56 -13.36 -4.62
N LYS A 48 16.74 -12.84 -5.54
CA LYS A 48 16.59 -11.40 -5.80
C LYS A 48 15.97 -10.65 -4.62
N VAL A 49 15.01 -11.26 -3.92
CA VAL A 49 14.30 -10.66 -2.78
C VAL A 49 15.07 -10.82 -1.47
N LEU A 50 15.61 -12.01 -1.20
CA LEU A 50 16.21 -12.38 0.09
C LEU A 50 17.73 -12.19 0.14
N GLY A 51 18.44 -12.27 -0.99
CA GLY A 51 19.91 -12.20 -1.02
C GLY A 51 20.62 -13.39 -0.34
N PRO A 52 21.90 -13.22 0.08
CA PRO A 52 22.74 -14.27 0.68
C PRO A 52 22.18 -15.09 1.87
N PRO A 53 21.27 -14.56 2.71
CA PRO A 53 20.67 -15.33 3.81
C PRO A 53 19.92 -16.61 3.41
N ALA A 54 19.47 -16.74 2.16
CA ALA A 54 18.87 -17.98 1.67
C ALA A 54 19.84 -19.18 1.76
N ASP A 55 21.15 -18.93 1.67
CA ASP A 55 22.19 -19.97 1.70
C ASP A 55 22.61 -20.35 3.14
N ALA A 56 22.32 -19.52 4.15
CA ALA A 56 22.84 -19.65 5.51
C ALA A 56 22.01 -20.55 6.45
N TYR A 57 20.76 -20.87 6.11
CA TYR A 57 19.78 -21.47 7.04
C TYR A 57 19.33 -22.91 6.72
N GLY A 58 20.15 -23.67 5.98
CA GLY A 58 20.15 -25.15 5.79
C GLY A 58 18.90 -26.01 6.10
N LEU A 59 18.51 -26.86 5.15
CA LEU A 59 17.53 -27.98 5.20
C LEU A 59 16.12 -27.68 5.75
N HIS A 60 15.97 -27.20 6.99
CA HIS A 60 14.68 -26.85 7.59
C HIS A 60 14.10 -25.55 7.01
N LEU A 61 14.95 -24.53 6.81
CA LEU A 61 14.53 -23.35 6.06
C LEU A 61 14.33 -23.71 4.58
N GLY A 62 15.10 -24.66 4.04
CA GLY A 62 14.90 -25.18 2.69
C GLY A 62 13.49 -25.75 2.49
N GLN A 63 13.03 -26.60 3.40
CA GLN A 63 11.67 -27.17 3.37
C GLN A 63 10.59 -26.10 3.55
N LYS A 64 10.79 -25.13 4.46
CA LYS A 64 9.84 -24.01 4.63
C LYS A 64 9.79 -23.12 3.38
N VAL A 65 10.95 -22.78 2.83
CA VAL A 65 11.07 -21.99 1.60
C VAL A 65 10.47 -22.73 0.42
N GLU A 66 10.64 -24.04 0.34
CA GLU A 66 9.99 -24.88 -0.67
C GLU A 66 8.46 -24.81 -0.53
N MET A 67 7.92 -25.00 0.67
CA MET A 67 6.48 -24.86 0.95
C MET A 67 5.98 -23.45 0.61
N TRP A 68 6.70 -22.39 1.00
CA TRP A 68 6.39 -21.00 0.66
C TRP A 68 6.39 -20.76 -0.84
N SER A 69 7.35 -21.34 -1.55
CA SER A 69 7.49 -21.24 -3.01
C SER A 69 6.40 -22.01 -3.76
N GLN A 70 5.68 -22.92 -3.10
CA GLN A 70 4.54 -23.63 -3.68
C GLN A 70 3.22 -22.86 -3.50
N SER A 71 3.11 -22.01 -2.46
CA SER A 71 1.92 -21.18 -2.24
C SER A 71 1.72 -20.15 -3.35
N ARG A 72 0.53 -20.17 -3.97
CA ARG A 72 0.13 -19.19 -4.99
C ARG A 72 0.05 -17.78 -4.40
N GLN A 73 -0.44 -17.66 -3.18
CA GLN A 73 -0.61 -16.41 -2.45
C GLN A 73 0.74 -15.78 -2.15
N THR A 74 1.70 -16.57 -1.67
CA THR A 74 3.07 -16.10 -1.44
C THR A 74 3.75 -15.61 -2.72
N LYS A 75 3.57 -16.32 -3.85
CA LYS A 75 4.07 -15.85 -5.15
C LYS A 75 3.49 -14.50 -5.52
N LYS A 76 2.19 -14.32 -5.35
CA LYS A 76 1.51 -13.04 -5.63
C LYS A 76 2.12 -11.90 -4.80
N VAL A 77 2.34 -12.10 -3.50
CA VAL A 77 2.98 -11.09 -2.64
C VAL A 77 4.39 -10.74 -3.14
N LEU A 78 5.19 -11.72 -3.54
CA LEU A 78 6.53 -11.51 -4.08
C LEU A 78 6.52 -10.77 -5.42
N GLU A 79 5.59 -11.11 -6.30
CA GLU A 79 5.42 -10.45 -7.61
C GLU A 79 5.02 -8.98 -7.45
N LEU A 80 4.06 -8.69 -6.58
CA LEU A 80 3.64 -7.33 -6.24
C LEU A 80 4.78 -6.54 -5.59
N ALA A 81 5.53 -7.15 -4.69
CA ALA A 81 6.67 -6.49 -4.03
C ALA A 81 7.75 -6.14 -5.06
N ALA A 82 8.02 -7.04 -6.01
CA ALA A 82 8.99 -6.80 -7.08
C ALA A 82 8.58 -5.63 -8.00
N GLN A 83 7.27 -5.38 -8.19
CA GLN A 83 6.77 -4.24 -8.96
C GLN A 83 6.98 -2.90 -8.23
N LYS A 84 6.96 -2.90 -6.89
CA LYS A 84 7.13 -1.71 -6.05
C LYS A 84 8.58 -1.34 -5.79
N VAL A 85 9.52 -2.26 -6.04
CA VAL A 85 10.95 -2.04 -5.79
C VAL A 85 11.65 -1.46 -7.01
N ASP A 86 12.45 -0.42 -6.78
CA ASP A 86 13.44 0.03 -7.75
C ASP A 86 14.58 -0.99 -7.89
N SER A 87 14.50 -1.81 -8.94
CA SER A 87 15.48 -2.87 -9.24
C SER A 87 16.89 -2.35 -9.55
N THR A 88 17.05 -1.05 -9.84
CA THR A 88 18.37 -0.44 -10.10
C THR A 88 19.15 -0.20 -8.81
N LYS A 89 18.47 -0.07 -7.68
CA LYS A 89 19.10 0.11 -6.37
C LYS A 89 19.44 -1.23 -5.76
N ALA A 90 20.67 -1.38 -5.26
CA ALA A 90 21.05 -2.55 -4.48
C ALA A 90 20.31 -2.56 -3.13
N GLY A 91 19.95 -3.75 -2.65
CA GLY A 91 19.27 -3.91 -1.36
C GLY A 91 18.87 -5.34 -1.10
N ARG A 92 18.61 -5.63 0.16
CA ARG A 92 18.21 -6.95 0.68
C ARG A 92 17.20 -6.76 1.79
N VAL A 93 16.30 -7.72 1.93
CA VAL A 93 15.32 -7.76 3.00
C VAL A 93 15.93 -8.52 4.20
N PRO A 94 15.81 -8.02 5.44
CA PRO A 94 16.23 -8.79 6.61
C PRO A 94 15.49 -10.14 6.69
N PRO A 95 16.18 -11.26 6.98
CA PRO A 95 15.57 -12.59 6.99
C PRO A 95 14.37 -12.71 7.92
N ARG A 96 14.38 -11.97 9.03
CA ARG A 96 13.29 -11.94 10.01
C ARG A 96 12.00 -11.34 9.42
N VAL A 97 12.13 -10.27 8.63
CA VAL A 97 10.99 -9.64 7.95
C VAL A 97 10.46 -10.57 6.86
N ALA A 98 11.37 -11.10 6.05
CA ALA A 98 11.00 -12.04 5.01
C ALA A 98 10.25 -13.26 5.56
N ALA A 99 10.76 -13.89 6.62
CA ALA A 99 10.10 -15.03 7.24
C ALA A 99 8.69 -14.67 7.74
N ALA A 100 8.52 -13.54 8.41
CA ALA A 100 7.22 -13.08 8.90
C ALA A 100 6.21 -12.89 7.76
N ILE A 101 6.64 -12.27 6.66
CA ILE A 101 5.77 -12.00 5.51
C ILE A 101 5.43 -13.30 4.76
N LEU A 102 6.42 -14.16 4.50
CA LEU A 102 6.21 -15.44 3.80
C LEU A 102 5.35 -16.42 4.61
N GLU A 103 5.42 -16.36 5.94
CA GLU A 103 4.54 -17.11 6.81
C GLU A 103 3.10 -16.60 6.71
N SER A 104 2.92 -15.27 6.77
CA SER A 104 1.61 -14.62 6.72
C SER A 104 0.92 -14.78 5.36
N SER A 105 1.70 -14.68 4.26
CA SER A 105 1.17 -14.69 2.90
C SER A 105 0.56 -16.02 2.50
N GLN A 106 0.94 -17.14 3.14
CA GLN A 106 0.42 -18.46 2.78
C GLN A 106 -1.09 -18.60 2.95
N TYR A 107 -1.67 -17.85 3.89
CA TYR A 107 -3.08 -17.91 4.24
C TYR A 107 -3.86 -16.68 3.73
N THR A 108 -3.24 -15.89 2.87
CA THR A 108 -3.80 -14.63 2.39
C THR A 108 -4.57 -14.84 1.10
N ASP A 109 -5.87 -15.15 1.21
CA ASP A 109 -6.74 -15.29 0.04
C ASP A 109 -7.23 -13.94 -0.50
N ASP A 110 -7.24 -12.90 0.34
CA ASP A 110 -7.67 -11.56 -0.04
C ASP A 110 -6.53 -10.78 -0.73
N GLU A 111 -6.85 -10.20 -1.88
CA GLU A 111 -5.87 -9.50 -2.71
C GLU A 111 -5.33 -8.22 -2.04
N PHE A 112 -6.12 -7.58 -1.19
CA PHE A 112 -5.78 -6.33 -0.52
C PHE A 112 -4.79 -6.54 0.63
N VAL A 113 -4.94 -7.66 1.34
CA VAL A 113 -3.94 -8.09 2.33
C VAL A 113 -2.61 -8.39 1.64
N ALA A 114 -2.64 -9.07 0.49
CA ALA A 114 -1.43 -9.32 -0.31
C ALA A 114 -0.77 -8.03 -0.79
N GLU A 115 -1.58 -7.04 -1.21
CA GLU A 115 -1.11 -5.71 -1.60
C GLU A 115 -0.33 -5.02 -0.47
N TYR A 116 -0.87 -4.99 0.75
CA TYR A 116 -0.18 -4.38 1.90
C TYR A 116 1.09 -5.15 2.31
N LEU A 117 1.00 -6.48 2.40
CA LEU A 117 2.17 -7.32 2.73
C LEU A 117 3.30 -7.14 1.72
N SER A 118 2.95 -7.00 0.43
CA SER A 118 3.93 -6.78 -0.64
C SER A 118 4.63 -5.43 -0.52
N GLY A 119 3.90 -4.38 -0.12
CA GLY A 119 4.48 -3.07 0.14
C GLY A 119 5.41 -3.08 1.35
N VAL A 120 5.00 -3.73 2.44
CA VAL A 120 5.86 -3.87 3.64
C VAL A 120 7.15 -4.61 3.27
N LEU A 121 7.06 -5.64 2.43
CA LEU A 121 8.23 -6.37 1.94
C LEU A 121 9.14 -5.47 1.09
N ALA A 122 8.57 -4.71 0.16
CA ALA A 122 9.31 -3.77 -0.69
C ALA A 122 10.01 -2.70 0.16
N SER A 123 9.29 -2.14 1.14
CA SER A 123 9.78 -1.13 2.09
C SER A 123 10.93 -1.63 2.97
N ALA A 124 10.95 -2.92 3.31
CA ALA A 124 12.00 -3.51 4.14
C ALA A 124 13.32 -3.74 3.38
N ARG A 125 13.35 -3.53 2.06
CA ARG A 125 14.54 -3.72 1.24
C ARG A 125 15.48 -2.52 1.37
N THR A 126 16.46 -2.64 2.25
CA THR A 126 17.50 -1.62 2.49
C THR A 126 18.87 -2.07 1.98
N PRO A 127 19.82 -1.15 1.73
CA PRO A 127 21.17 -1.52 1.29
C PRO A 127 21.86 -2.50 2.25
N GLU A 128 21.73 -2.27 3.55
CA GLU A 128 22.35 -3.07 4.61
C GLU A 128 21.54 -4.35 4.91
N GLY A 129 20.21 -4.31 4.76
CA GLY A 129 19.32 -5.43 5.07
C GLY A 129 19.19 -5.73 6.56
N LEU A 130 19.38 -4.70 7.40
CA LEU A 130 19.35 -4.82 8.85
C LEU A 130 18.09 -4.21 9.48
N ASP A 131 17.33 -3.42 8.73
CA ASP A 131 16.12 -2.74 9.23
C ASP A 131 14.94 -3.71 9.35
N ASP A 132 14.71 -4.23 10.55
CA ASP A 132 13.67 -5.21 10.81
C ASP A 132 12.31 -4.61 11.24
N ARG A 133 12.12 -3.29 11.12
CA ARG A 133 10.85 -2.61 11.45
C ARG A 133 9.66 -3.19 10.68
N GLY A 134 9.90 -3.74 9.48
CA GLY A 134 8.90 -4.46 8.68
C GLY A 134 8.21 -5.62 9.43
N VAL A 135 8.82 -6.20 10.47
CA VAL A 135 8.18 -7.23 11.31
C VAL A 135 6.97 -6.66 12.05
N SER A 136 7.10 -5.45 12.61
CA SER A 136 6.01 -4.79 13.34
C SER A 136 4.86 -4.43 12.40
N TRP A 137 5.18 -3.93 11.20
CA TRP A 137 4.19 -3.63 10.16
C TRP A 137 3.47 -4.88 9.65
N THR A 138 4.20 -5.98 9.44
CA THR A 138 3.60 -7.28 9.08
C THR A 138 2.62 -7.74 10.16
N ALA A 139 3.01 -7.65 11.43
CA ALA A 139 2.13 -8.01 12.53
C ALA A 139 0.88 -7.11 12.61
N LEU A 140 0.99 -5.82 12.29
CA LEU A 140 -0.15 -4.91 12.22
C LEU A 140 -1.11 -5.27 11.09
N VAL A 141 -0.59 -5.51 9.88
CA VAL A 141 -1.40 -5.96 8.73
C VAL A 141 -2.18 -7.24 9.08
N ASN A 142 -1.54 -8.21 9.75
CA ASN A 142 -2.19 -9.45 10.17
C ASN A 142 -3.28 -9.30 11.24
N ARG A 143 -3.34 -8.17 11.97
CA ARG A 143 -4.41 -7.90 12.94
C ARG A 143 -5.63 -7.24 12.31
N LEU A 144 -5.49 -6.75 11.08
CA LEU A 144 -6.54 -6.06 10.33
C LEU A 144 -7.28 -7.05 9.44
N SER A 145 -8.61 -6.92 9.38
CA SER A 145 -9.39 -7.60 8.34
C SER A 145 -9.12 -6.97 6.98
N SER A 146 -9.42 -7.70 5.88
CA SER A 146 -9.35 -7.12 4.53
C SER A 146 -10.24 -5.88 4.39
N ASP A 147 -11.44 -5.89 4.98
CA ASP A 147 -12.32 -4.72 5.04
C ASP A 147 -11.64 -3.54 5.73
N SER A 148 -10.93 -3.78 6.83
CA SER A 148 -10.18 -2.74 7.55
C SER A 148 -9.08 -2.16 6.67
N LEU A 149 -8.33 -2.99 5.95
CA LEU A 149 -7.28 -2.51 5.04
C LEU A 149 -7.84 -1.72 3.86
N LYS A 150 -8.96 -2.16 3.26
CA LYS A 150 -9.65 -1.42 2.19
C LYS A 150 -10.10 -0.04 2.67
N ILE A 151 -10.76 0.02 3.83
CA ILE A 151 -11.20 1.28 4.43
C ILE A 151 -10.01 2.17 4.80
N HIS A 152 -8.93 1.59 5.33
CA HIS A 152 -7.69 2.32 5.59
C HIS A 152 -7.15 2.96 4.31
N TYR A 153 -7.03 2.20 3.22
CA TYR A 153 -6.60 2.74 1.93
C TYR A 153 -7.49 3.88 1.45
N ILE A 154 -8.82 3.74 1.54
CA ILE A 154 -9.77 4.78 1.15
C ILE A 154 -9.53 6.07 1.96
N ILE A 155 -9.48 5.97 3.29
CA ILE A 155 -9.30 7.13 4.19
C ILE A 155 -8.00 7.87 3.87
N TYR A 156 -6.90 7.13 3.70
CA TYR A 156 -5.60 7.72 3.41
C TYR A 156 -5.45 8.19 1.96
N SER A 157 -6.23 7.65 1.03
CA SER A 157 -6.36 8.17 -0.34
C SER A 157 -7.10 9.51 -0.37
N ILE A 158 -8.17 9.65 0.41
CA ILE A 158 -8.88 10.92 0.59
C ILE A 158 -7.93 11.97 1.18
N MET A 159 -7.23 11.63 2.27
CA MET A 159 -6.21 12.50 2.87
C MET A 159 -5.15 12.93 1.86
N ARG A 160 -4.60 11.97 1.11
CA ARG A 160 -3.60 12.23 0.07
C ARG A 160 -4.12 13.20 -0.99
N ARG A 161 -5.34 12.99 -1.50
CA ARG A 161 -5.91 13.83 -2.57
C ARG A 161 -5.94 15.30 -2.16
N GLU A 162 -6.33 15.57 -0.93
CA GLU A 162 -6.41 16.92 -0.39
C GLU A 162 -5.03 17.53 -0.04
N MET A 163 -4.02 16.69 0.22
CA MET A 163 -2.68 17.11 0.62
C MET A 163 -1.68 17.15 -0.53
N ARG A 164 -2.04 16.64 -1.71
CA ARG A 164 -1.13 16.49 -2.84
C ARG A 164 -0.54 17.84 -3.25
N GLY A 165 0.79 17.94 -3.22
CA GLY A 165 1.53 19.15 -3.57
C GLY A 165 1.54 20.23 -2.47
N VAL A 166 0.96 19.96 -1.30
CA VAL A 166 1.01 20.88 -0.16
C VAL A 166 2.30 20.69 0.63
N GLU A 167 2.97 21.78 0.97
CA GLU A 167 4.13 21.75 1.87
C GLU A 167 3.67 21.50 3.31
N ILE A 168 4.15 20.41 3.90
CA ILE A 168 3.77 20.00 5.26
C ILE A 168 4.91 20.30 6.22
N GLU A 169 4.75 21.35 7.01
CA GLU A 169 5.66 21.65 8.12
C GLU A 169 5.42 20.71 9.32
N VAL A 170 4.16 20.57 9.75
CA VAL A 170 3.77 19.80 10.93
C VAL A 170 2.69 18.80 10.58
N MET A 171 3.09 17.55 10.36
CA MET A 171 2.16 16.47 9.98
C MET A 171 1.04 16.25 11.01
N ALA A 172 1.32 16.47 12.29
CA ALA A 172 0.34 16.31 13.36
C ALA A 172 -0.87 17.25 13.21
N ASP A 173 -0.68 18.44 12.61
CA ASP A 173 -1.78 19.38 12.40
C ASP A 173 -2.73 18.88 11.31
N TRP A 174 -2.20 18.24 10.28
CA TRP A 174 -3.00 17.58 9.24
C TRP A 174 -3.74 16.35 9.77
N CYS A 175 -3.09 15.53 10.59
CA CYS A 175 -3.73 14.36 11.20
C CYS A 175 -4.89 14.72 12.14
N ARG A 176 -4.88 15.90 12.77
CA ARG A 176 -5.99 16.37 13.63
C ARG A 176 -7.23 16.84 12.86
N LYS A 177 -7.12 17.07 11.55
CA LYS A 177 -8.27 17.44 10.73
C LYS A 177 -9.22 16.26 10.60
N HIS A 178 -10.52 16.56 10.57
CA HIS A 178 -11.55 15.54 10.45
C HIS A 178 -11.89 15.34 8.98
N ILE A 179 -11.90 14.09 8.53
CA ILE A 179 -12.40 13.65 7.23
C ILE A 179 -13.88 13.28 7.40
N VAL A 180 -14.71 13.73 6.48
CA VAL A 180 -16.12 13.39 6.35
C VAL A 180 -16.30 12.48 5.14
N VAL A 181 -16.93 11.32 5.35
CA VAL A 181 -17.28 10.34 4.31
C VAL A 181 -18.73 9.94 4.48
N ARG A 182 -19.51 9.83 3.39
CA ARG A 182 -20.91 9.38 3.49
C ARG A 182 -21.01 7.88 3.26
N TYR A 183 -21.91 7.21 3.98
CA TYR A 183 -22.14 5.77 3.78
C TYR A 183 -22.61 5.43 2.36
N ILE A 184 -23.41 6.32 1.75
CA ILE A 184 -23.93 6.13 0.39
C ILE A 184 -22.82 6.10 -0.67
N ASP A 185 -21.70 6.76 -0.39
CA ASP A 185 -20.54 6.79 -1.28
C ASP A 185 -19.60 5.61 -0.99
N LEU A 186 -19.44 5.25 0.30
CA LEU A 186 -18.48 4.25 0.75
C LEU A 186 -18.96 2.81 0.54
N LEU A 187 -20.19 2.49 0.96
CA LEU A 187 -20.67 1.10 1.02
C LEU A 187 -20.76 0.41 -0.35
N PRO A 188 -21.22 1.07 -1.43
CA PRO A 188 -21.27 0.42 -2.75
C PRO A 188 -19.90 0.03 -3.28
N ILE A 189 -18.85 0.79 -2.93
CA ILE A 189 -17.48 0.57 -3.41
C ILE A 189 -16.79 -0.58 -2.64
N LEU A 190 -17.15 -0.81 -1.38
CA LEU A 190 -16.55 -1.87 -0.56
C LEU A 190 -17.09 -3.28 -0.86
N ASP A 191 -18.23 -3.40 -1.55
CA ASP A 191 -18.90 -4.66 -1.89
C ASP A 191 -19.03 -5.62 -0.69
N LEU A 192 -19.58 -5.12 0.42
CA LEU A 192 -19.66 -5.85 1.69
C LEU A 192 -20.89 -6.77 1.81
N GLY A 193 -21.66 -6.92 0.73
CA GLY A 193 -22.90 -7.68 0.69
C GLY A 193 -24.15 -6.85 0.98
N GLU A 194 -25.16 -7.47 1.60
CA GLU A 194 -26.46 -6.86 1.87
C GLU A 194 -26.36 -5.60 2.76
N PRO A 195 -27.21 -4.58 2.60
CA PRO A 195 -27.04 -3.26 3.23
C PRO A 195 -26.82 -3.26 4.76
N GLN A 196 -27.56 -4.09 5.50
CA GLN A 196 -27.43 -4.17 6.95
C GLN A 196 -26.10 -4.81 7.39
N GLU A 197 -25.68 -5.86 6.67
CA GLU A 197 -24.42 -6.54 6.92
C GLU A 197 -23.24 -5.67 6.48
N ALA A 198 -23.37 -4.97 5.35
CA ALA A 198 -22.40 -4.01 4.86
C ALA A 198 -22.14 -2.89 5.87
N MET A 199 -23.20 -2.33 6.45
CA MET A 199 -23.10 -1.32 7.51
C MET A 199 -22.34 -1.87 8.73
N ARG A 200 -22.71 -3.06 9.20
CA ARG A 200 -22.08 -3.71 10.36
C ARG A 200 -20.59 -3.97 10.12
N ARG A 201 -20.23 -4.57 8.99
CA ARG A 201 -18.84 -4.86 8.61
C ARG A 201 -18.01 -3.59 8.45
N CYS A 202 -18.58 -2.55 7.85
CA CYS A 202 -17.94 -1.24 7.73
C CYS A 202 -17.60 -0.65 9.10
N LEU A 203 -18.57 -0.66 10.03
CA LEU A 203 -18.37 -0.19 11.40
C LEU A 203 -17.34 -1.04 12.16
N ASP A 204 -17.42 -2.37 12.09
CA ASP A 204 -16.46 -3.28 12.72
C ASP A 204 -15.02 -3.00 12.23
N ALA A 205 -14.86 -2.75 10.92
CA ALA A 205 -13.59 -2.39 10.31
C ALA A 205 -13.08 -1.02 10.78
N LEU A 206 -13.94 0.01 10.82
CA LEU A 206 -13.58 1.35 11.33
C LEU A 206 -13.15 1.31 12.81
N TYR A 207 -13.90 0.61 13.66
CA TYR A 207 -13.52 0.44 15.07
C TYR A 207 -12.24 -0.38 15.23
N SER A 208 -11.96 -1.31 14.31
CA SER A 208 -10.68 -2.03 14.29
C SER A 208 -9.52 -1.08 13.97
N LEU A 209 -9.67 -0.20 12.97
CA LEU A 209 -8.67 0.82 12.65
C LEU A 209 -8.43 1.77 13.81
N GLN A 210 -9.49 2.19 14.51
CA GLN A 210 -9.37 3.05 15.68
C GLN A 210 -8.63 2.35 16.82
N ARG A 211 -8.96 1.08 17.09
CA ARG A 211 -8.31 0.27 18.12
C ARG A 211 -6.81 0.07 17.86
N GLU A 212 -6.42 -0.07 16.59
CA GLU A 212 -5.01 -0.17 16.18
C GLU A 212 -4.31 1.20 16.06
N GLY A 213 -4.99 2.30 16.42
CA GLY A 213 -4.42 3.65 16.42
C GLY A 213 -4.17 4.21 15.02
N LEU A 214 -4.90 3.73 14.01
CA LEU A 214 -4.76 4.17 12.61
C LEU A 214 -5.72 5.29 12.24
N ILE A 215 -6.78 5.48 13.03
CA ILE A 215 -7.68 6.63 12.99
C ILE A 215 -8.07 7.01 14.42
N GLU A 216 -8.57 8.22 14.60
CA GLU A 216 -9.03 8.74 15.89
C GLU A 216 -10.34 9.53 15.72
N ALA A 217 -10.94 9.96 16.84
CA ALA A 217 -12.15 10.79 16.86
C ALA A 217 -13.33 10.25 16.02
N LEU A 218 -13.41 8.93 15.83
CA LEU A 218 -14.45 8.28 15.03
C LEU A 218 -15.84 8.55 15.61
N THR A 219 -16.72 9.09 14.78
CA THR A 219 -18.15 9.24 15.03
C THR A 219 -18.93 8.99 13.75
N HIS A 220 -20.21 8.67 13.87
CA HIS A 220 -21.08 8.42 12.72
C HIS A 220 -22.54 8.68 13.07
N GLY A 221 -23.36 8.90 12.03
CA GLY A 221 -24.79 9.12 12.13
C GLY A 221 -25.27 10.18 11.15
N SER A 222 -26.55 10.52 11.21
CA SER A 222 -27.13 11.56 10.37
C SER A 222 -26.73 12.97 10.86
N ALA A 223 -26.87 13.96 9.97
CA ALA A 223 -26.62 15.37 10.29
C ALA A 223 -27.39 15.87 11.53
N SER A 224 -28.60 15.36 11.76
CA SER A 224 -29.42 15.71 12.93
C SER A 224 -28.88 15.19 14.26
N HIS A 225 -28.07 14.12 14.24
CA HIS A 225 -27.46 13.56 15.45
C HIS A 225 -26.07 14.15 15.73
N LEU A 226 -25.37 14.64 14.71
CA LEU A 226 -24.01 15.19 14.80
C LEU A 226 -24.01 16.70 15.08
N THR A 227 -24.57 17.09 16.24
CA THR A 227 -24.77 18.50 16.61
C THR A 227 -23.72 19.07 17.58
N GLY A 228 -22.88 18.21 18.17
CA GLY A 228 -21.83 18.60 19.12
C GLY A 228 -20.61 19.24 18.47
N HIS A 229 -19.70 19.79 19.28
CA HIS A 229 -18.41 20.31 18.79
C HIS A 229 -17.51 19.18 18.25
N PRO A 230 -16.76 19.36 17.15
CA PRO A 230 -16.70 20.55 16.28
C PRO A 230 -17.81 20.64 15.23
N TYR A 231 -18.59 19.57 15.03
CA TYR A 231 -19.52 19.38 13.91
C TYR A 231 -20.68 20.38 13.87
N GLY A 232 -21.17 20.80 15.04
CA GLY A 232 -22.32 21.69 15.18
C GLY A 232 -22.17 23.05 14.49
N GLN A 233 -20.93 23.45 14.17
CA GLN A 233 -20.58 24.70 13.51
C GLN A 233 -20.70 24.64 11.98
N TYR A 234 -20.83 23.45 11.40
CA TYR A 234 -20.82 23.23 9.95
C TYR A 234 -22.19 22.77 9.44
N VAL A 235 -22.51 23.14 8.20
CA VAL A 235 -23.64 22.62 7.44
C VAL A 235 -23.24 21.23 6.93
N LEU A 236 -23.61 20.20 7.68
CA LEU A 236 -23.37 18.81 7.32
C LEU A 236 -24.30 18.38 6.16
N PRO A 237 -23.89 17.44 5.30
CA PRO A 237 -24.75 16.93 4.23
C PRO A 237 -26.05 16.33 4.78
N ASP A 238 -27.20 16.80 4.28
CA ASP A 238 -28.52 16.35 4.75
C ASP A 238 -28.89 14.93 4.28
N LEU A 239 -28.24 14.42 3.24
CA LEU A 239 -28.58 13.12 2.65
C LEU A 239 -27.69 11.99 3.21
N GLY A 240 -28.32 11.12 4.01
CA GLY A 240 -27.75 9.87 4.50
C GLY A 240 -26.93 10.01 5.77
N ASP A 241 -26.51 8.87 6.31
CA ASP A 241 -25.58 8.83 7.43
C ASP A 241 -24.15 9.12 6.94
N MET A 242 -23.34 9.71 7.80
CA MET A 242 -21.93 10.00 7.54
C MET A 242 -21.04 9.38 8.62
N ILE A 243 -19.78 9.23 8.27
CA ILE A 243 -18.69 8.84 9.14
C ILE A 243 -17.74 10.05 9.19
N ILE A 244 -17.36 10.44 10.41
CA ILE A 244 -16.39 11.50 10.63
C ILE A 244 -15.27 10.94 11.50
N MET A 245 -14.02 11.18 11.10
CA MET A 245 -12.84 10.67 11.82
C MET A 245 -11.63 11.55 11.54
N SER A 246 -10.60 11.48 12.38
CA SER A 246 -9.28 12.04 12.12
C SER A 246 -8.28 10.93 11.80
N THR A 247 -7.20 11.26 11.08
CA THR A 247 -6.14 10.29 10.76
C THR A 247 -5.04 10.31 11.80
N THR A 248 -4.10 9.38 11.73
CA THR A 248 -2.93 9.35 12.63
C THR A 248 -1.64 9.25 11.83
N ILE A 249 -0.53 9.67 12.43
CA ILE A 249 0.80 9.50 11.83
C ILE A 249 1.08 8.01 11.56
N GLN A 250 0.61 7.12 12.44
CA GLN A 250 0.81 5.69 12.30
C GLN A 250 0.02 5.09 11.13
N GLY A 251 -1.20 5.56 10.86
CA GLY A 251 -1.92 5.13 9.66
C GLY A 251 -1.33 5.69 8.37
N VAL A 252 -0.81 6.94 8.37
CA VAL A 252 -0.03 7.44 7.23
C VAL A 252 1.19 6.56 6.96
N GLN A 253 1.90 6.19 8.02
CA GLN A 253 3.06 5.31 7.91
C GLN A 253 2.67 3.92 7.40
N LEU A 254 1.57 3.33 7.88
CA LEU A 254 1.08 2.07 7.32
C LEU A 254 0.72 2.22 5.83
N PHE A 255 0.13 3.34 5.42
CA PHE A 255 -0.20 3.63 4.03
C PHE A 255 1.06 3.71 3.17
N LEU A 256 2.09 4.45 3.61
CA LEU A 256 3.39 4.53 2.92
C LEU A 256 4.06 3.15 2.83
N GLN A 257 4.08 2.40 3.93
CA GLN A 257 4.65 1.05 3.99
C GLN A 257 3.92 0.10 3.02
N GLY A 258 2.59 0.12 2.98
CA GLY A 258 1.77 -0.69 2.06
C GLY A 258 2.03 -0.42 0.57
N HIS A 259 2.63 0.73 0.24
CA HIS A 259 3.02 1.10 -1.13
C HIS A 259 4.52 1.01 -1.41
N GLY A 260 5.33 0.51 -0.46
CA GLY A 260 6.77 0.35 -0.67
C GLY A 260 7.62 1.57 -0.32
N TYR A 261 7.07 2.58 0.36
CA TYR A 261 7.75 3.84 0.72
C TYR A 261 8.13 3.92 2.20
N GLY A 262 8.52 2.80 2.82
CA GLY A 262 8.85 2.77 4.25
C GLY A 262 10.11 3.51 4.68
N ASP A 263 10.91 4.01 3.74
CA ASP A 263 12.05 4.91 3.98
C ASP A 263 11.64 6.38 4.07
N VAL A 264 10.38 6.71 3.74
CA VAL A 264 9.87 8.08 3.71
C VAL A 264 9.12 8.41 5.00
N TRP A 265 9.30 9.63 5.51
CA TRP A 265 8.51 10.13 6.63
C TRP A 265 7.07 10.44 6.22
N ALA A 266 6.19 10.67 7.19
CA ALA A 266 4.74 10.78 6.97
C ALA A 266 4.34 11.92 6.01
N ASN A 267 5.15 12.97 5.87
CA ASN A 267 4.90 14.04 4.90
C ASN A 267 5.02 13.57 3.44
N GLY A 268 5.67 12.42 3.17
CA GLY A 268 5.77 11.83 1.84
C GLY A 268 4.43 11.49 1.19
N ILE A 269 3.34 11.42 1.95
CA ILE A 269 1.99 11.22 1.40
C ILE A 269 1.54 12.38 0.49
N ALA A 270 2.07 13.59 0.69
CA ALA A 270 1.76 14.77 -0.14
C ALA A 270 2.61 14.88 -1.41
N ASP A 271 3.64 14.04 -1.56
CA ASP A 271 4.54 14.09 -2.70
C ASP A 271 3.77 13.85 -4.02
N PRO A 272 3.72 14.84 -4.93
CA PRO A 272 2.95 14.72 -6.16
C PRO A 272 3.55 13.72 -7.16
N GLU A 273 4.84 13.38 -7.03
CA GLU A 273 5.54 12.45 -7.91
C GLU A 273 5.37 10.99 -7.50
N ARG A 274 4.86 10.72 -6.28
CA ARG A 274 4.64 9.36 -5.78
C ARG A 274 3.29 8.81 -6.22
N GLY A 275 3.34 7.66 -6.88
CA GLY A 275 2.18 6.83 -7.18
C GLY A 275 1.80 5.96 -5.98
N PHE A 276 0.50 5.84 -5.72
CA PHE A 276 -0.08 5.00 -4.68
C PHE A 276 -1.11 4.04 -5.29
N GLU A 277 -0.79 3.55 -6.48
CA GLU A 277 -1.62 2.63 -7.23
C GLU A 277 -1.55 1.25 -6.57
N VAL A 278 -2.70 0.59 -6.49
CA VAL A 278 -2.83 -0.79 -6.01
C VAL A 278 -3.03 -1.70 -7.21
N ALA A 279 -2.47 -2.92 -7.18
CA ALA A 279 -2.42 -3.73 -8.38
C ALA A 279 -3.79 -4.25 -8.86
N GLY A 280 -4.01 -4.20 -10.18
CA GLY A 280 -5.04 -4.97 -10.88
C GLY A 280 -6.48 -4.48 -10.68
N THR A 281 -7.41 -5.43 -10.51
CA THR A 281 -8.86 -5.19 -10.34
C THR A 281 -9.23 -4.55 -9.00
N ILE A 282 -8.27 -4.44 -8.09
CA ILE A 282 -8.45 -3.89 -6.74
C ILE A 282 -8.78 -2.40 -6.77
N GLU A 283 -8.23 -1.66 -7.74
CA GLU A 283 -8.24 -0.20 -7.72
C GLU A 283 -9.63 0.40 -8.02
N GLN A 284 -10.51 -0.30 -8.73
CA GLN A 284 -11.69 0.30 -9.35
C GLN A 284 -12.62 1.00 -8.34
N GLY A 285 -12.41 2.31 -8.17
CA GLY A 285 -13.22 3.22 -7.36
C GLY A 285 -12.74 3.47 -5.93
N LEU A 286 -11.79 2.68 -5.38
CA LEU A 286 -11.43 2.83 -3.96
C LEU A 286 -10.76 4.19 -3.64
N SER A 287 -9.81 4.64 -4.46
CA SER A 287 -9.17 5.96 -4.31
C SER A 287 -10.12 7.12 -4.65
N GLU A 288 -11.20 6.82 -5.38
CA GLU A 288 -12.15 7.79 -5.91
C GLU A 288 -13.35 8.01 -4.98
N VAL A 289 -13.42 7.31 -3.84
CA VAL A 289 -14.48 7.51 -2.86
C VAL A 289 -14.53 9.01 -2.46
N PRO A 290 -15.69 9.66 -2.65
CA PRO A 290 -15.91 11.02 -2.18
C PRO A 290 -15.69 11.13 -0.69
N GLY A 291 -14.85 12.09 -0.32
CA GLY A 291 -14.56 12.46 1.06
C GLY A 291 -13.82 13.78 1.07
N MET A 292 -14.00 14.54 2.15
CA MET A 292 -13.46 15.89 2.27
C MET A 292 -13.12 16.22 3.71
N TRP A 293 -12.32 17.27 3.92
CA TRP A 293 -12.14 17.83 5.25
C TRP A 293 -13.42 18.46 5.77
N LEU A 294 -13.68 18.31 7.08
CA LEU A 294 -14.80 18.96 7.76
C LEU A 294 -14.76 20.49 7.60
N GLU A 295 -13.56 21.06 7.66
CA GLU A 295 -13.32 22.50 7.47
C GLU A 295 -13.64 23.02 6.06
N SER A 296 -13.78 22.11 5.07
CA SER A 296 -14.21 22.46 3.72
C SER A 296 -15.74 22.57 3.59
N LEU A 297 -16.50 22.21 4.62
CA LEU A 297 -17.94 22.40 4.63
C LEU A 297 -18.32 23.85 4.96
N PRO A 298 -19.46 24.36 4.46
CA PRO A 298 -19.95 25.69 4.84
C PRO A 298 -20.17 25.77 6.35
N MET A 299 -19.82 26.90 6.96
CA MET A 299 -20.19 27.20 8.34
C MET A 299 -21.67 27.60 8.44
N LYS A 300 -22.30 27.34 9.59
CA LYS A 300 -23.65 27.82 9.93
C LYS A 300 -23.69 29.30 10.29
#